data_AF-A0AAF0ZEM3-F1
#
_entry.id   AF-A0AAF0ZEM3-F1
#
_cell.length_a   1.000
_cell.length_b   1.000
_cell.length_c   1.000
_cell.angle_alpha   90.00
_cell.angle_beta   90.00
_cell.angle_gamma   90.00
#
_symmetry.space_group_name_H-M   'P 1'
#
loop_
_entity.id
_entity.type
_entity.pdbx_description
1 polymer ?
#
loop_
_entity_poly.entity_id
_entity_poly.type
_entity_poly.pdbx_seq_one_letter_code
_entity_poly.pdbx_strand_id
1 'polypeptide(L)'
;MKRIHIALSTHNLKESIEEYSKRLSASPIIIIENEYALWKTETVNFSVRQDKSVKQGSLRHLGWEDSEATTFSQEIDVNGIIWENFNEQNQLQEIENLWH
;
A
#
# COMPACT_ATOMS: atom_id res chain seq x y z
N MET A 1 -15.96 1.93 7.48
CA MET A 1 -15.63 3.01 6.50
C MET A 1 -14.55 2.49 5.59
N LYS A 2 -14.60 2.83 4.30
CA LYS A 2 -13.64 2.38 3.28
C LYS A 2 -12.63 3.48 2.94
N ARG A 3 -11.35 3.12 2.85
CA ARG A 3 -10.27 3.97 2.32
C ARG A 3 -9.70 3.32 1.07
N ILE A 4 -9.48 4.11 0.02
CA ILE A 4 -8.90 3.56 -1.20
C ILE A 4 -7.48 3.10 -0.89
N HIS A 5 -7.21 1.83 -1.16
CA HIS A 5 -5.88 1.27 -1.08
C HIS A 5 -5.18 1.42 -2.44
N ILE A 6 -3.95 1.93 -2.42
CA ILE A 6 -3.12 2.07 -3.61
C ILE A 6 -1.71 1.65 -3.26
N ALA A 7 -1.16 0.66 -3.95
CA ALA A 7 0.23 0.26 -3.80
C ALA A 7 1.04 0.46 -5.07
N LEU A 8 2.15 1.18 -4.93
CA LEU A 8 3.08 1.43 -6.02
C LEU A 8 4.40 0.70 -5.80
N SER A 9 5.05 0.37 -6.90
CA SER A 9 6.45 -0.04 -6.92
C SER A 9 7.37 1.19 -7.01
N THR A 10 8.50 1.12 -6.34
CA THR A 10 9.58 2.10 -6.48
C THR A 10 10.94 1.44 -6.61
N HIS A 11 11.92 2.22 -7.05
CA HIS A 11 13.35 1.87 -7.06
C HIS A 11 14.15 2.68 -6.03
N ASN A 12 13.53 3.73 -5.46
CA ASN A 12 14.13 4.63 -4.49
C ASN A 12 13.09 4.97 -3.44
N LEU A 13 13.07 4.19 -2.36
CA LEU A 13 12.12 4.38 -1.27
C LEU A 13 12.27 5.76 -0.62
N LYS A 14 13.50 6.26 -0.45
CA LYS A 14 13.76 7.55 0.21
C LYS A 14 13.13 8.72 -0.55
N GLU A 15 13.40 8.83 -1.85
CA GLU A 15 12.78 9.87 -2.70
C GLU A 15 11.26 9.72 -2.75
N SER A 16 10.76 8.48 -2.76
CA SER A 16 9.32 8.22 -2.72
C SER A 16 8.70 8.70 -1.40
N ILE A 17 9.38 8.50 -0.28
CA ILE A 17 8.91 8.96 1.03
C ILE A 17 8.81 10.48 1.05
N GLU A 18 9.85 11.18 0.60
CA GLU A 18 9.88 12.65 0.56
C GLU A 18 8.75 13.20 -0.33
N GLU A 19 8.58 12.65 -1.53
CA GLU A 19 7.58 13.10 -2.50
C GLU A 19 6.14 12.81 -2.06
N TYR A 20 5.83 11.57 -1.65
CA TYR A 20 4.47 11.19 -1.29
C TYR A 20 4.04 11.76 0.05
N SER A 21 4.96 12.00 0.99
CA SER A 21 4.61 12.70 2.23
C SER A 21 4.17 14.13 1.96
N LYS A 22 4.79 14.81 1.00
CA LYS A 22 4.36 16.14 0.54
C LYS A 22 3.01 16.10 -0.18
N ARG A 23 2.80 15.12 -1.09
CA ARG A 23 1.54 14.99 -1.85
C ARG A 23 0.36 14.64 -0.96
N LEU A 24 0.56 13.76 0.01
CA LEU A 24 -0.47 13.31 0.94
C LEU A 24 -0.64 14.25 2.14
N SER A 25 0.27 15.22 2.31
CA SER A 25 0.32 16.08 3.50
C SER A 25 0.32 15.28 4.80
N ALA A 26 1.02 14.14 4.80
CA ALA A 26 1.05 13.18 5.89
C ALA A 26 2.41 12.45 5.92
N SER A 27 2.90 12.11 7.10
CA SER A 27 4.07 11.24 7.24
C SER A 27 3.67 9.77 7.09
N PRO A 28 4.60 8.88 6.67
CA PRO A 28 4.35 7.45 6.71
C PRO A 28 4.08 7.01 8.17
N ILE A 29 3.12 6.11 8.34
CA ILE A 29 2.82 5.47 9.63
C ILE A 29 3.66 4.22 9.86
N ILE A 30 4.16 3.60 8.79
CA ILE A 30 5.08 2.46 8.83
C ILE A 30 6.18 2.71 7.81
N ILE A 31 7.43 2.45 8.21
CA ILE A 31 8.60 2.45 7.34
C ILE A 31 9.38 1.16 7.64
N ILE A 32 9.62 0.36 6.61
CA ILE A 32 10.60 -0.73 6.61
C ILE A 32 11.78 -0.26 5.77
N GLU A 33 12.95 -0.18 6.40
CA GLU A 33 14.14 0.41 5.80
C GLU A 33 14.48 -0.23 4.44
N ASN A 34 14.65 0.60 3.41
CA ASN A 34 14.95 0.22 2.03
C ASN A 34 13.90 -0.66 1.30
N GLU A 35 12.78 -0.99 1.95
CA GLU A 35 11.81 -1.96 1.43
C GLU A 35 10.40 -1.39 1.26
N TYR A 36 9.86 -0.66 2.24
CA TYR A 36 8.44 -0.33 2.26
C TYR A 36 8.11 0.93 3.06
N ALA A 37 7.08 1.66 2.62
CA ALA A 37 6.46 2.72 3.38
C ALA A 37 4.94 2.71 3.19
N LEU A 38 4.22 2.98 4.27
CA LEU A 38 2.75 3.07 4.31
C LEU A 38 2.32 4.41 4.88
N TRP A 39 1.39 5.05 4.20
CA TRP A 39 0.68 6.23 4.64
C TRP A 39 -0.78 5.89 4.84
N LYS A 40 -1.38 6.50 5.85
CA LYS A 40 -2.81 6.44 6.08
C LYS A 40 -3.34 7.84 6.31
N THR A 41 -4.33 8.23 5.51
CA THR A 41 -5.08 9.47 5.63
C THR A 41 -6.55 9.14 5.91
N GLU A 42 -7.42 10.14 5.95
CA GLU A 42 -8.85 9.91 6.11
C GLU A 42 -9.44 9.06 4.97
N THR A 43 -8.99 9.29 3.73
CA THR A 43 -9.59 8.70 2.52
C THR A 43 -8.70 7.70 1.80
N VAL A 44 -7.39 7.70 2.06
CA VAL A 44 -6.39 6.90 1.33
C VAL A 44 -5.54 6.08 2.29
N ASN A 45 -5.40 4.78 1.97
CA ASN A 45 -4.34 3.90 2.45
C ASN A 45 -3.33 3.73 1.30
N PHE A 46 -2.17 4.38 1.38
CA PHE A 46 -1.21 4.43 0.28
C PHE A 46 0.08 3.74 0.68
N SER A 47 0.60 2.85 -0.16
CA SER A 47 1.88 2.21 0.11
C SER A 47 2.82 2.25 -1.09
N VAL A 48 4.11 2.26 -0.78
CA VAL A 48 5.18 2.14 -1.77
C VAL A 48 6.09 1.01 -1.32
N ARG A 49 6.36 0.07 -2.22
CA ARG A 49 7.31 -1.01 -2.00
C ARG A 49 8.45 -0.91 -2.99
N GLN A 50 9.67 -1.05 -2.50
CA GLN A 50 10.83 -1.27 -3.34
C GLN A 50 10.84 -2.73 -3.79
N ASP A 51 10.47 -2.97 -5.05
CA ASP A 51 10.41 -4.31 -5.61
C ASP A 51 11.17 -4.34 -6.93
N LYS A 52 12.35 -4.96 -6.92
CA LYS A 52 13.23 -5.05 -8.10
C LYS A 52 12.65 -5.92 -9.21
N SER A 53 11.65 -6.75 -8.92
CA SER A 53 10.98 -7.60 -9.91
C SER A 53 9.87 -6.86 -10.67
N VAL A 54 9.42 -5.71 -10.16
CA VAL A 54 8.34 -4.92 -10.75
C VAL A 54 8.93 -3.67 -11.40
N LYS A 55 8.42 -3.32 -12.59
CA LYS A 55 8.82 -2.08 -13.27
C LYS A 55 8.53 -0.87 -12.36
N GLN A 56 9.52 -0.02 -12.15
CA GLN A 56 9.40 1.21 -11.36
C GLN A 56 8.14 2.02 -11.71
N GLY A 57 7.47 2.53 -10.68
CA GLY A 57 6.30 3.41 -10.83
C GLY A 57 5.05 2.67 -11.30
N SER A 58 5.10 1.34 -11.41
CA SER A 58 3.92 0.55 -11.74
C SER A 58 3.02 0.43 -10.52
N LEU A 59 1.73 0.51 -10.79
CA LEU A 59 0.67 0.08 -9.88
C LEU A 59 0.80 -1.42 -9.63
N ARG A 60 0.96 -1.82 -8.36
CA ARG A 60 1.02 -3.24 -7.96
C ARG A 60 -0.38 -3.79 -7.73
N HIS A 61 -1.19 -3.08 -6.96
CA HIS A 61 -2.61 -3.36 -6.74
C HIS A 61 -3.36 -2.11 -6.28
N LEU A 62 -4.67 -2.12 -6.50
CA LEU A 62 -5.65 -1.25 -5.87
C LEU A 62 -6.40 -2.03 -4.80
N GLY A 63 -7.26 -1.36 -4.04
CA GLY A 63 -8.14 -2.06 -3.12
C GLY A 63 -8.93 -1.16 -2.20
N TRP A 64 -9.49 -1.76 -1.17
CA TRP A 64 -10.12 -1.09 -0.05
C TRP A 64 -9.50 -1.57 1.26
N GLU A 65 -9.02 -0.63 2.06
CA GLU A 65 -9.02 -0.86 3.51
C GLU A 65 -10.46 -0.63 4.00
N ASP A 66 -11.15 -1.71 4.35
CA ASP A 66 -12.53 -1.73 4.81
C ASP A 66 -12.61 -2.23 6.25
N SER A 67 -13.11 -1.39 7.16
CA SER A 67 -13.30 -1.79 8.56
C SER A 67 -14.26 -2.97 8.73
N GLU A 68 -15.15 -3.20 7.77
CA GLU A 68 -16.12 -4.29 7.80
C GLU A 68 -15.60 -5.58 7.15
N ALA A 69 -14.41 -5.55 6.53
CA ALA A 69 -13.82 -6.76 5.97
C ALA A 69 -13.43 -7.73 7.09
N THR A 70 -13.96 -8.95 7.03
CA THR A 70 -13.66 -10.02 7.99
C THR A 70 -12.45 -10.85 7.58
N THR A 71 -12.11 -10.84 6.30
CA THR A 71 -11.01 -11.60 5.70
C THR A 71 -10.37 -10.79 4.57
N PHE A 72 -9.10 -11.06 4.30
CA PHE A 72 -8.46 -10.58 3.07
C PHE A 72 -9.07 -11.30 1.86
N SER A 73 -9.38 -10.54 0.81
CA SER A 73 -9.81 -11.07 -0.48
C SER A 73 -9.13 -10.32 -1.62
N GLN A 74 -8.97 -10.99 -2.76
CA GLN A 74 -8.37 -10.40 -3.95
C GLN A 74 -9.17 -10.79 -5.20
N GLU A 75 -9.36 -9.85 -6.11
CA GLU A 75 -9.96 -10.06 -7.42
C GLU A 75 -9.21 -9.28 -8.51
N ILE A 76 -9.55 -9.52 -9.77
CA ILE A 76 -8.97 -8.79 -10.92
C ILE A 76 -10.12 -8.06 -11.61
N ASP A 77 -9.98 -6.75 -11.80
CA ASP A 77 -10.97 -5.94 -12.49
C ASP A 77 -10.94 -6.13 -14.03
N VAL A 78 -11.86 -5.47 -14.73
CA VAL A 78 -11.97 -5.52 -16.20
C VAL A 78 -10.74 -4.96 -16.93
N ASN A 79 -9.86 -4.22 -16.25
CA ASN A 79 -8.62 -3.66 -16.80
C ASN A 79 -7.40 -4.55 -16.49
N GLY A 80 -7.60 -5.67 -15.80
CA GLY A 80 -6.51 -6.54 -15.36
C GLY A 80 -5.80 -6.06 -14.09
N ILE A 81 -6.36 -5.09 -13.36
CA ILE A 81 -5.77 -4.59 -12.12
C ILE A 81 -6.21 -5.49 -10.97
N ILE A 82 -5.25 -5.88 -10.14
CA ILE A 82 -5.52 -6.57 -8.89
C ILE A 82 -6.22 -5.59 -7.93
N TRP A 83 -7.35 -6.02 -7.36
CA TRP A 83 -8.07 -5.35 -6.29
C TRP A 83 -8.06 -6.19 -5.02
N GLU A 84 -7.62 -5.61 -3.92
CA GLU A 84 -7.62 -6.23 -2.60
C GLU A 84 -8.71 -5.62 -1.72
N ASN A 85 -9.28 -6.40 -0.81
CA ASN A 85 -10.18 -5.90 0.22
C ASN A 85 -9.78 -6.52 1.55
N PHE A 86 -9.51 -5.68 2.53
CA PHE A 86 -8.93 -6.09 3.80
C PHE A 86 -9.20 -5.07 4.90
N ASN A 87 -9.07 -5.48 6.16
CA ASN A 87 -9.07 -4.54 7.27
C ASN A 87 -7.64 -4.18 7.71
N GLU A 88 -7.52 -3.21 8.62
CA GLU A 88 -6.23 -2.76 9.15
C GLU A 88 -5.40 -3.89 9.77
N GLN A 89 -6.03 -4.82 10.49
CA GLN A 89 -5.34 -5.94 11.11
C GLN A 89 -4.74 -6.89 10.08
N ASN A 90 -5.44 -7.14 8.97
CA ASN A 90 -4.92 -7.95 7.87
C ASN A 90 -3.65 -7.33 7.27
N GLN A 91 -3.65 -6.02 7.03
CA GLN A 91 -2.48 -5.33 6.48
C GLN A 91 -1.29 -5.34 7.45
N LEU A 92 -1.53 -5.10 8.74
CA LEU A 92 -0.48 -5.20 9.76
C LEU A 92 0.13 -6.60 9.81
N GLN A 93 -0.73 -7.64 9.78
CA GLN A 93 -0.27 -9.02 9.80
C GLN A 93 0.52 -9.39 8.53
N GLU A 94 0.15 -8.86 7.36
CA GLU A 94 0.92 -9.06 6.13
C GLU A 94 2.31 -8.40 6.23
N ILE A 95 2.37 -7.16 6.70
CA ILE A 95 3.64 -6.43 6.91
C ILE A 95 4.53 -7.20 7.89
N GLU A 96 3.97 -7.67 9.00
CA GLU A 96 4.67 -8.53 9.94
C GLU A 96 5.20 -9.79 9.25
N ASN A 97 4.37 -10.55 8.54
CA ASN A 97 4.78 -11.79 7.87
C ASN A 97 5.88 -11.58 6.81
N LEU A 98 5.95 -10.41 6.18
CA LEU A 98 6.94 -10.11 5.13
C LEU A 98 8.30 -9.68 5.68
N TRP A 99 8.34 -9.07 6.87
CA TRP A 99 9.54 -8.39 7.39
C TRP A 99 9.86 -8.68 8.86
N HIS A 100 9.25 -9.70 9.49
CA HIS A 100 9.64 -10.23 10.80
C HIS A 100 10.80 -11.22 10.77
#